data_AF-F6G365-F1
#
_entry.id   AF-F6G365-F1
#
_cell.length_a   1.000
_cell.length_b   1.000
_cell.length_c   1.000
_cell.angle_alpha   90.00
_cell.angle_beta   90.00
_cell.angle_gamma   90.00
#
_symmetry.space_group_name_H-M   'P 1'
#
loop_
_entity.id
_entity.type
_entity.pdbx_description
1 polymer ?
#
loop_
_entity_poly.entity_id
_entity_poly.type
_entity_poly.pdbx_seq_one_letter_code
_entity_poly.pdbx_strand_id
1 'polypeptide(L)'
;MKANNRKRLYCGGYVQGSIALRQYPLRKNYVRDLVRRLDRIPQILPLKYREQARTRGDHSRNIVRILDQVGFPAGLNGLRGSLRLAAMLHDIGHAMHGHASERAINTWAGQPCFSNDAHSARLIYHVAQGGEHVLPVFATRAFAQLADLRPAAARPIEMAGSKSRVLEFLDDLENAIGDTGDLVRHRMVCPATLSAEVGGCLDFHKQETPTVAASWLRRHGFDGSYGSLLVMSEPRGAASQSLRQIRSLVEAARLSCDAIARADAQAEHAMVELCDHVAGENPGRDLTWLIDVVATTDLEYVE
;
A
#
# COMPACT_ATOMS: atom_id res chain seq x y z
N MET A 1 -39.87 -7.52 -4.54
CA MET A 1 -39.31 -6.22 -4.97
C MET A 1 -39.52 -5.20 -3.86
N LYS A 2 -38.48 -4.88 -3.09
CA LYS A 2 -38.50 -3.75 -2.15
C LYS A 2 -37.62 -2.65 -2.73
N ALA A 3 -38.27 -1.53 -3.06
CA ALA A 3 -37.63 -0.29 -3.44
C ALA A 3 -36.74 0.20 -2.28
N ASN A 4 -35.50 0.55 -2.58
CA ASN A 4 -34.68 1.32 -1.66
C ASN A 4 -34.16 2.56 -2.37
N ASN A 5 -34.66 3.69 -1.89
CA ASN A 5 -34.25 5.05 -2.18
C ASN A 5 -32.73 5.21 -2.24
N ARG A 6 -32.15 5.44 -3.42
CA ARG A 6 -30.90 6.18 -3.56
C ARG A 6 -31.20 7.50 -4.26
N LYS A 7 -31.10 8.56 -3.47
CA LYS A 7 -31.26 9.96 -3.85
C LYS A 7 -30.48 10.25 -5.12
N ARG A 8 -31.21 10.76 -6.12
CA ARG A 8 -30.68 11.49 -7.27
C ARG A 8 -29.76 12.62 -6.77
N LEU A 9 -28.53 12.63 -7.23
CA LEU A 9 -27.71 13.83 -7.39
C LEU A 9 -27.24 13.82 -8.85
N TYR A 10 -27.85 14.69 -9.62
CA TYR A 10 -27.60 14.92 -11.04
C TYR A 10 -26.26 15.62 -11.24
N CYS A 11 -25.44 15.12 -12.18
CA CYS A 11 -24.99 15.83 -13.39
C CYS A 11 -23.99 14.97 -14.19
N GLY A 12 -24.40 14.55 -15.40
CA GLY A 12 -23.52 14.23 -16.53
C GLY A 12 -22.68 12.95 -16.47
N GLY A 13 -23.15 11.89 -17.14
CA GLY A 13 -22.37 10.84 -17.80
C GLY A 13 -21.09 10.33 -17.12
N TYR A 14 -21.20 9.18 -16.45
CA TYR A 14 -20.21 8.08 -16.42
C TYR A 14 -18.72 8.39 -16.67
N VAL A 15 -18.14 9.36 -15.95
CA VAL A 15 -16.70 9.37 -15.67
C VAL A 15 -16.45 8.45 -14.46
N GLN A 16 -16.60 7.15 -14.76
CA GLN A 16 -16.10 5.93 -14.14
C GLN A 16 -15.50 6.02 -12.72
N GLY A 17 -16.11 5.30 -11.75
CA GLY A 17 -15.54 4.58 -10.59
C GLY A 17 -14.45 5.17 -9.67
N SER A 18 -13.63 6.08 -10.18
CA SER A 18 -12.48 6.71 -9.56
C SER A 18 -12.87 7.42 -8.30
N ILE A 19 -12.17 7.05 -7.23
CA ILE A 19 -12.26 7.73 -5.94
C ILE A 19 -11.91 9.21 -6.14
N ALA A 20 -11.11 9.57 -7.15
CA ALA A 20 -10.77 10.96 -7.43
C ALA A 20 -11.92 11.86 -7.89
N LEU A 21 -12.87 11.29 -8.62
CA LEU A 21 -13.93 12.06 -9.25
C LEU A 21 -15.20 12.15 -8.40
N ARG A 22 -15.23 11.45 -7.26
CA ARG A 22 -16.36 11.51 -6.31
C ARG A 22 -16.36 12.83 -5.55
N GLN A 23 -17.56 13.28 -5.18
CA GLN A 23 -17.72 14.43 -4.29
C GLN A 23 -17.59 13.98 -2.83
N TYR A 24 -16.67 14.60 -2.09
CA TYR A 24 -16.53 14.38 -0.66
C TYR A 24 -16.86 15.65 0.10
N PRO A 25 -17.82 15.61 1.04
CA PRO A 25 -18.10 16.75 1.88
C PRO A 25 -16.95 17.07 2.84
N LEU A 26 -16.11 16.08 3.16
CA LEU A 26 -14.96 16.21 4.06
C LEU A 26 -13.81 15.34 3.53
N ARG A 27 -12.58 15.86 3.55
CA ARG A 27 -11.37 15.14 3.08
C ARG A 27 -11.13 13.80 3.80
N LYS A 28 -11.53 13.69 5.08
CA LYS A 28 -11.43 12.42 5.83
C LYS A 28 -12.22 11.28 5.19
N ASN A 29 -13.31 11.58 4.49
CA ASN A 29 -14.11 10.56 3.81
C ASN A 29 -13.39 10.01 2.58
N TYR A 30 -12.65 10.87 1.88
CA TYR A 30 -11.79 10.48 0.77
C TYR A 30 -10.66 9.56 1.24
N VAL A 31 -9.91 9.97 2.29
CA VAL A 31 -8.83 9.13 2.86
C VAL A 31 -9.38 7.79 3.32
N ARG A 32 -10.55 7.78 3.99
CA ARG A 32 -11.22 6.54 4.39
C ARG A 32 -11.53 5.63 3.21
N ASP A 33 -12.02 6.18 2.10
CA ASP A 33 -12.38 5.39 0.92
C ASP A 33 -11.13 4.87 0.19
N LEU A 34 -10.04 5.65 0.15
CA LEU A 34 -8.74 5.17 -0.32
C LEU A 34 -8.19 4.03 0.57
N VAL A 35 -8.28 4.14 1.89
CA VAL A 35 -7.86 3.06 2.81
C VAL A 35 -8.69 1.80 2.58
N ARG A 36 -10.01 1.94 2.41
CA ARG A 36 -10.90 0.80 2.12
C ARG A 36 -10.56 0.12 0.79
N ARG A 37 -10.08 0.89 -0.20
CA ARG A 37 -9.65 0.34 -1.49
C ARG A 37 -8.45 -0.59 -1.34
N LEU A 38 -7.58 -0.39 -0.34
CA LEU A 38 -6.44 -1.28 -0.11
C LEU A 38 -6.86 -2.72 0.19
N ASP A 39 -8.05 -2.94 0.75
CA ASP A 39 -8.59 -4.29 0.97
C ASP A 39 -8.93 -5.03 -0.34
N ARG A 40 -8.82 -4.35 -1.49
CA ARG A 40 -9.10 -4.89 -2.83
C ARG A 40 -7.86 -4.98 -3.71
N ILE A 41 -6.82 -4.19 -3.40
CA ILE A 41 -5.60 -4.14 -4.20
C ILE A 41 -4.69 -5.32 -3.82
N PRO A 42 -4.24 -6.13 -4.79
CA PRO A 42 -3.34 -7.24 -4.53
C PRO A 42 -1.98 -6.79 -3.96
N GLN A 43 -1.38 -7.63 -3.11
CA GLN A 43 0.01 -7.46 -2.65
C GLN A 43 1.00 -8.02 -3.68
N ILE A 44 1.42 -9.28 -3.53
CA ILE A 44 2.35 -9.95 -4.46
C ILE A 44 1.63 -10.76 -5.56
N LEU A 45 0.51 -11.40 -5.20
CA LEU A 45 -0.22 -12.27 -6.14
C LEU A 45 -1.27 -11.48 -6.92
N PRO A 46 -1.47 -11.77 -8.22
CA PRO A 46 -2.46 -11.09 -9.04
C PRO A 46 -3.89 -11.15 -8.49
N LEU A 47 -4.74 -10.22 -8.95
CA LEU A 47 -6.12 -10.05 -8.49
C LEU A 47 -6.96 -11.35 -8.48
N LYS A 48 -6.72 -12.27 -9.42
CA LYS A 48 -7.43 -13.57 -9.46
C LYS A 48 -7.27 -14.42 -8.19
N TYR A 49 -6.27 -14.11 -7.35
CA TYR A 49 -6.03 -14.76 -6.07
C TYR A 49 -6.56 -13.97 -4.86
N ARG A 50 -7.29 -12.84 -5.07
CA ARG A 50 -7.66 -11.87 -4.01
C ARG A 50 -8.38 -12.45 -2.80
N GLU A 51 -9.15 -13.52 -2.96
CA GLU A 51 -9.88 -14.13 -1.84
C GLU A 51 -8.96 -14.93 -0.90
N GLN A 52 -7.86 -15.47 -1.46
CA GLN A 52 -7.00 -16.46 -0.83
C GLN A 52 -5.61 -15.90 -0.50
N ALA A 53 -5.18 -14.84 -1.19
CA ALA A 53 -3.94 -14.10 -0.96
C ALA A 53 -4.19 -12.84 -0.12
N ARG A 54 -3.12 -12.25 0.40
CA ARG A 54 -3.22 -10.95 1.09
C ARG A 54 -3.41 -9.81 0.11
N THR A 55 -4.19 -8.83 0.54
CA THR A 55 -4.30 -7.52 -0.10
C THR A 55 -3.37 -6.52 0.58
N ARG A 56 -3.19 -5.33 -0.01
CA ARG A 56 -2.47 -4.21 0.62
C ARG A 56 -3.08 -3.80 1.96
N GLY A 57 -4.40 -3.97 2.10
CA GLY A 57 -5.12 -3.76 3.35
C GLY A 57 -4.75 -4.79 4.41
N ASP A 58 -4.60 -6.07 4.03
CA ASP A 58 -4.09 -7.12 4.93
C ASP A 58 -2.65 -6.85 5.35
N HIS A 59 -1.78 -6.51 4.39
CA HIS A 59 -0.37 -6.12 4.62
C HIS A 59 -0.25 -4.97 5.64
N SER A 60 -0.96 -3.87 5.39
CA SER A 60 -0.95 -2.69 6.27
C SER A 60 -1.44 -3.02 7.69
N ARG A 61 -2.51 -3.82 7.81
CA ARG A 61 -3.04 -4.28 9.11
C ARG A 61 -2.07 -5.22 9.82
N ASN A 62 -1.34 -6.05 9.09
CA ASN A 62 -0.33 -6.94 9.66
C ASN A 62 0.85 -6.15 10.25
N ILE A 63 1.34 -5.11 9.57
CA ILE A 63 2.36 -4.20 10.13
C ILE A 63 1.88 -3.60 11.45
N VAL A 64 0.63 -3.14 11.52
CA VAL A 64 0.05 -2.59 12.76
C VAL A 64 -0.01 -3.65 13.87
N ARG A 65 -0.36 -4.90 13.56
CA ARG A 65 -0.37 -6.01 14.53
C ARG A 65 1.03 -6.40 15.00
N ILE A 66 2.05 -6.25 14.16
CA ILE A 66 3.46 -6.43 14.55
C ILE A 66 3.88 -5.28 15.47
N LEU A 67 3.56 -4.03 15.11
CA LEU A 67 3.82 -2.85 15.93
C LEU A 67 3.15 -2.90 17.30
N ASP A 68 1.98 -3.54 17.41
CA ASP A 68 1.28 -3.69 18.70
C ASP A 68 1.97 -4.61 19.70
N GLN A 69 2.96 -5.38 19.25
CA GLN A 69 3.82 -6.19 20.10
C GLN A 69 5.07 -5.43 20.56
N VAL A 70 5.26 -4.19 20.10
CA VAL A 70 6.40 -3.35 20.44
C VAL A 70 6.05 -2.46 21.64
N GLY A 71 6.84 -2.60 22.71
CA GLY A 71 6.82 -1.73 23.87
C GLY A 71 7.45 -0.38 23.56
N PHE A 72 6.65 0.68 23.74
CA PHE A 72 7.10 2.06 23.66
C PHE A 72 7.20 2.65 25.08
N PRO A 73 8.30 3.35 25.42
CA PRO A 73 8.36 4.19 26.62
C PRO A 73 7.20 5.19 26.67
N ALA A 74 6.74 5.55 27.87
CA ALA A 74 5.57 6.43 28.05
C ALA A 74 5.68 7.78 27.30
N GLY A 75 6.91 8.30 27.16
CA GLY A 75 7.18 9.54 26.42
C GLY A 75 7.10 9.42 24.89
N LEU A 76 6.91 8.22 24.33
CA LEU A 76 6.88 7.97 22.88
C LEU A 76 5.50 7.48 22.39
N ASN A 77 4.43 7.76 23.14
CA ASN A 77 3.07 7.40 22.73
C ASN A 77 2.62 8.08 21.43
N GLY A 78 3.03 9.34 21.20
CA GLY A 78 2.77 10.06 19.95
C GLY A 78 3.47 9.40 18.75
N LEU A 79 4.71 8.95 18.93
CA LEU A 79 5.45 8.17 17.95
C LEU A 79 4.75 6.84 17.62
N ARG A 80 4.28 6.09 18.62
CA ARG A 80 3.51 4.86 18.40
C ARG A 80 2.28 5.11 17.54
N GLY A 81 1.50 6.14 17.86
CA GLY A 81 0.32 6.53 17.08
C GLY A 81 0.68 6.89 15.64
N SER A 82 1.76 7.63 15.45
CA SER A 82 2.25 8.06 14.13
C SER A 82 2.73 6.88 13.27
N LEU A 83 3.47 5.93 13.84
CA LEU A 83 3.92 4.74 13.12
C LEU A 83 2.75 3.85 12.69
N ARG A 84 1.73 3.66 13.55
CA ARG A 84 0.52 2.90 13.18
C ARG A 84 -0.23 3.56 12.03
N LEU A 85 -0.34 4.89 12.08
CA LEU A 85 -1.02 5.65 11.05
C LEU A 85 -0.26 5.62 9.74
N ALA A 86 1.06 5.79 9.78
CA ALA A 86 1.92 5.68 8.61
C ALA A 86 1.85 4.27 8.00
N ALA A 87 1.88 3.22 8.83
CA ALA A 87 1.71 1.84 8.39
C ALA A 87 0.39 1.62 7.64
N MET A 88 -0.72 2.20 8.11
CA MET A 88 -2.03 2.08 7.45
C MET A 88 -2.14 2.84 6.12
N LEU A 89 -1.24 3.78 5.84
CA LEU A 89 -1.39 4.73 4.73
C LEU A 89 -0.24 4.70 3.74
N HIS A 90 0.89 4.06 4.07
CA HIS A 90 2.07 4.10 3.22
C HIS A 90 1.83 3.53 1.81
N ASP A 91 0.79 2.70 1.67
CA ASP A 91 0.39 2.07 0.41
C ASP A 91 -0.82 2.74 -0.26
N ILE A 92 -1.36 3.82 0.32
CA ILE A 92 -2.65 4.42 -0.07
C ILE A 92 -2.72 4.89 -1.53
N GLY A 93 -1.58 5.23 -2.12
CA GLY A 93 -1.45 5.68 -3.50
C GLY A 93 -1.30 4.56 -4.52
N HIS A 94 -1.33 3.30 -4.10
CA HIS A 94 -1.21 2.18 -5.04
C HIS A 94 -2.39 2.11 -6.00
N ALA A 95 -2.07 1.91 -7.28
CA ALA A 95 -3.04 1.67 -8.33
C ALA A 95 -3.61 0.24 -8.25
N MET A 96 -4.68 -0.02 -9.00
CA MET A 96 -5.55 -1.19 -8.85
C MET A 96 -4.85 -2.55 -8.98
N HIS A 97 -3.78 -2.64 -9.78
CA HIS A 97 -2.97 -3.85 -9.94
C HIS A 97 -1.54 -3.67 -9.39
N GLY A 98 -1.34 -2.73 -8.46
CA GLY A 98 -0.05 -2.48 -7.83
C GLY A 98 1.05 -2.13 -8.85
N HIS A 99 2.15 -2.89 -8.83
CA HIS A 99 3.29 -2.63 -9.72
C HIS A 99 2.98 -2.86 -11.20
N ALA A 100 2.03 -3.75 -11.55
CA ALA A 100 1.59 -3.91 -12.94
C ALA A 100 0.95 -2.62 -13.47
N SER A 101 0.10 -1.98 -12.66
CA SER A 101 -0.47 -0.68 -13.02
C SER A 101 0.58 0.41 -13.16
N GLU A 102 1.60 0.40 -12.29
CA GLU A 102 2.69 1.38 -12.36
C GLU A 102 3.48 1.27 -13.67
N ARG A 103 3.84 0.05 -14.08
CA ARG A 103 4.49 -0.20 -15.37
C ARG A 103 3.61 0.27 -16.52
N ALA A 104 2.34 -0.14 -16.52
CA ALA A 104 1.40 0.22 -17.59
C ALA A 104 1.20 1.73 -17.73
N ILE A 105 1.02 2.46 -16.62
CA ILE A 105 0.87 3.92 -16.65
C ILE A 105 2.14 4.59 -17.21
N ASN A 106 3.32 4.16 -16.78
CA ASN A 106 4.59 4.72 -17.26
C ASN A 106 4.83 4.40 -18.75
N THR A 107 4.50 3.18 -19.18
CA THR A 107 4.59 2.76 -20.60
C THR A 107 3.61 3.57 -21.46
N TRP A 108 2.36 3.71 -21.04
CA TRP A 108 1.35 4.51 -21.73
C TRP A 108 1.77 5.98 -21.83
N ALA A 109 2.30 6.55 -20.74
CA ALA A 109 2.79 7.92 -20.73
C ALA A 109 4.10 8.12 -21.52
N GLY A 110 4.79 7.04 -21.90
CA GLY A 110 6.09 7.08 -22.58
C GLY A 110 7.25 7.55 -21.71
N GLN A 111 7.09 7.66 -20.40
CA GLN A 111 8.09 8.18 -19.46
C GLN A 111 7.81 7.72 -18.01
N PRO A 112 8.85 7.65 -17.14
CA PRO A 112 8.67 7.33 -15.72
C PRO A 112 8.07 8.51 -14.95
N CYS A 113 6.73 8.66 -14.99
CA CYS A 113 5.99 9.76 -14.38
C CYS A 113 5.10 9.36 -13.20
N PHE A 114 4.90 8.05 -12.98
CA PHE A 114 4.10 7.50 -11.90
C PHE A 114 4.91 6.47 -11.11
N SER A 115 4.81 6.57 -9.79
CA SER A 115 5.31 5.57 -8.85
C SER A 115 4.27 5.44 -7.76
N ASN A 116 3.87 4.22 -7.41
CA ASN A 116 2.91 4.01 -6.33
C ASN A 116 3.42 4.59 -5.00
N ASP A 117 4.73 4.46 -4.73
CA ASP A 117 5.37 5.03 -3.56
C ASP A 117 5.37 6.56 -3.59
N ALA A 118 5.74 7.17 -4.73
CA ALA A 118 5.69 8.63 -4.87
C ALA A 118 4.25 9.15 -4.75
N HIS A 119 3.29 8.41 -5.29
CA HIS A 119 1.88 8.75 -5.21
C HIS A 119 1.37 8.61 -3.77
N SER A 120 1.82 7.61 -3.03
CA SER A 120 1.54 7.46 -1.59
C SER A 120 2.27 8.53 -0.76
N ALA A 121 3.48 8.94 -1.13
CA ALA A 121 4.26 9.97 -0.45
C ALA A 121 3.67 11.38 -0.60
N ARG A 122 2.69 11.58 -1.50
CA ARG A 122 1.87 12.80 -1.54
C ARG A 122 0.96 12.96 -0.31
N LEU A 123 1.04 12.04 0.64
CA LEU A 123 0.59 12.22 2.02
C LEU A 123 1.37 13.34 2.71
N ILE A 124 0.73 14.48 2.90
CA ILE A 124 1.22 15.57 3.73
C ILE A 124 0.92 15.24 5.18
N TYR A 125 1.94 15.26 6.02
CA TYR A 125 1.81 15.06 7.45
C TYR A 125 1.79 16.43 8.16
N HIS A 126 0.72 16.73 8.91
CA HIS A 126 0.63 17.97 9.69
C HIS A 126 1.10 17.77 11.13
N VAL A 127 2.03 18.60 11.59
CA VAL A 127 2.35 18.74 13.02
C VAL A 127 1.49 19.85 13.63
N ALA A 128 0.62 19.51 14.58
CA ALA A 128 -0.03 20.50 15.42
C ALA A 128 1.01 21.13 16.40
N GLN A 129 0.94 22.43 16.63
CA GLN A 129 1.78 23.09 17.64
C GLN A 129 1.57 22.42 19.01
N GLY A 130 2.65 21.92 19.59
CA GLY A 130 2.62 21.09 20.82
C GLY A 130 3.40 19.78 20.71
N GLY A 131 3.81 19.39 19.50
CA GLY A 131 4.66 18.21 19.29
C GLY A 131 3.86 16.90 19.25
N GLU A 132 4.17 16.09 18.23
CA GLU A 132 3.79 14.67 18.10
C GLU A 132 2.35 14.29 17.73
N HIS A 133 1.64 15.13 17.00
CA HIS A 133 0.47 14.66 16.26
C HIS A 133 0.69 14.87 14.78
N VAL A 134 0.54 13.78 14.02
CA VAL A 134 0.75 13.75 12.59
C VAL A 134 -0.58 13.41 11.93
N LEU A 135 -1.21 14.40 11.28
CA LEU A 135 -2.41 14.16 10.47
C LEU A 135 -1.99 13.96 9.00
N PRO A 136 -2.23 12.78 8.40
CA PRO A 136 -1.96 12.50 7.00
C PRO A 136 -3.03 13.13 6.11
N VAL A 137 -2.58 13.86 5.12
CA VAL A 137 -3.38 14.67 4.21
C VAL A 137 -2.85 14.43 2.80
N PHE A 138 -3.47 13.52 2.07
CA PHE A 138 -3.14 13.25 0.68
C PHE A 138 -3.39 14.51 -0.18
N ALA A 139 -2.38 14.95 -0.95
CA ALA A 139 -2.44 16.16 -1.77
C ALA A 139 -2.25 15.85 -3.26
N THR A 140 -3.24 16.18 -4.07
CA THR A 140 -3.22 15.93 -5.52
C THR A 140 -3.88 17.06 -6.30
N ARG A 141 -3.39 17.30 -7.52
CA ARG A 141 -3.83 18.39 -8.41
C ARG A 141 -5.25 18.18 -8.92
N ALA A 142 -5.68 16.93 -9.07
CA ALA A 142 -7.08 16.61 -9.40
C ALA A 142 -8.07 17.10 -8.33
N PHE A 143 -7.60 17.54 -7.16
CA PHE A 143 -8.42 17.82 -5.97
C PHE A 143 -8.16 19.20 -5.35
N ALA A 144 -7.82 20.20 -6.17
CA ALA A 144 -7.66 21.58 -5.70
C ALA A 144 -8.90 22.13 -4.92
N GLN A 145 -10.06 21.50 -5.11
CA GLN A 145 -11.37 21.87 -4.57
C GLN A 145 -11.65 21.31 -3.15
N LEU A 146 -10.88 20.31 -2.66
CA LEU A 146 -11.09 19.74 -1.32
C LEU A 146 -10.54 20.69 -0.25
N ALA A 147 -11.30 21.75 0.06
CA ALA A 147 -11.06 22.57 1.23
C ALA A 147 -11.36 21.75 2.50
N ASP A 148 -10.32 21.41 3.27
CA ASP A 148 -10.36 21.46 4.74
C ASP A 148 -9.09 20.87 5.37
N LEU A 149 -8.65 21.55 6.43
CA LEU A 149 -7.52 21.27 7.32
C LEU A 149 -6.13 21.60 6.76
N ARG A 150 -5.95 22.78 6.14
CA ARG A 150 -4.74 23.53 6.50
C ARG A 150 -5.10 24.35 7.74
N PRO A 151 -4.64 23.98 8.95
CA PRO A 151 -4.55 24.98 10.01
C PRO A 151 -3.84 26.21 9.42
N ALA A 152 -4.39 27.42 9.62
CA ALA A 152 -3.81 28.65 9.07
C ALA A 152 -2.32 28.86 9.45
N ALA A 153 -1.85 28.15 10.48
CA ALA A 153 -0.47 28.12 10.97
C ALA A 153 0.32 26.84 10.64
N ALA A 154 -0.23 25.90 9.85
CA ALA A 154 0.46 24.66 9.53
C ALA A 154 1.60 24.91 8.54
N ARG A 155 2.83 24.65 8.96
CA ARG A 155 3.96 24.51 8.04
C ARG A 155 3.89 23.12 7.41
N PRO A 156 3.94 22.99 6.07
CA PRO A 156 4.07 21.69 5.44
C PRO A 156 5.38 21.06 5.94
N ILE A 157 5.29 19.83 6.44
CA ILE A 157 6.46 18.97 6.52
C ILE A 157 6.32 18.03 5.32
N GLU A 158 7.01 18.37 4.24
CA GLU A 158 7.39 17.36 3.27
C GLU A 158 8.30 16.38 4.01
N MET A 159 7.90 15.11 4.08
CA MET A 159 8.87 14.10 4.46
C MET A 159 9.93 14.05 3.36
N ALA A 160 11.19 14.29 3.73
CA ALA A 160 12.33 13.99 2.90
C ALA A 160 12.48 12.46 2.81
N GLY A 161 11.65 11.81 1.99
CA GLY A 161 11.59 10.36 1.80
C GLY A 161 10.18 9.77 1.96
N SER A 162 9.91 8.64 1.30
CA SER A 162 8.60 8.00 1.24
C SER A 162 8.18 7.29 2.55
N LYS A 163 9.13 6.79 3.35
CA LYS A 163 8.87 6.04 4.61
C LYS A 163 9.95 6.35 5.66
N SER A 164 9.61 6.24 6.96
CA SER A 164 10.64 6.26 8.02
C SER A 164 11.42 4.95 8.00
N ARG A 165 12.67 4.93 8.48
CA ARG A 165 13.49 3.72 8.52
C ARG A 165 12.82 2.53 9.23
N VAL A 166 12.15 2.80 10.35
CA VAL A 166 11.43 1.76 11.10
C VAL A 166 10.23 1.24 10.30
N LEU A 167 9.50 2.13 9.62
CA LEU A 167 8.38 1.72 8.78
C LEU A 167 8.85 0.92 7.57
N GLU A 168 9.93 1.34 6.91
CA GLU A 168 10.55 0.63 5.79
C GLU A 168 11.00 -0.78 6.20
N PHE A 169 11.64 -0.91 7.37
CA PHE A 169 12.02 -2.21 7.92
C PHE A 169 10.81 -3.11 8.20
N LEU A 170 9.72 -2.56 8.72
CA LEU A 170 8.49 -3.32 9.01
C LEU A 170 7.74 -3.72 7.74
N ASP A 171 7.73 -2.85 6.74
CA ASP A 171 7.23 -3.13 5.40
C ASP A 171 8.03 -4.27 4.74
N ASP A 172 9.37 -4.19 4.78
CA ASP A 172 10.26 -5.26 4.33
C ASP A 172 10.01 -6.58 5.06
N LEU A 173 9.82 -6.54 6.39
CA LEU A 173 9.52 -7.72 7.19
C LEU A 173 8.19 -8.35 6.78
N GLU A 174 7.13 -7.56 6.67
CA GLU A 174 5.81 -8.07 6.32
C GLU A 174 5.82 -8.63 4.89
N ASN A 175 6.42 -7.92 3.93
CA ASN A 175 6.58 -8.41 2.56
C ASN A 175 7.37 -9.73 2.53
N ALA A 176 8.54 -9.79 3.16
CA ALA A 176 9.36 -10.99 3.16
C ALA A 176 8.60 -12.22 3.70
N ILE A 177 7.95 -12.08 4.86
CA ILE A 177 7.26 -13.19 5.52
C ILE A 177 5.93 -13.51 4.85
N GLY A 178 5.14 -12.48 4.59
CA GLY A 178 3.81 -12.63 4.06
C GLY A 178 3.82 -13.10 2.60
N ASP A 179 4.71 -12.58 1.77
CA ASP A 179 4.79 -12.95 0.36
C ASP A 179 5.28 -14.40 0.21
N THR A 180 6.23 -14.80 1.06
CA THR A 180 6.63 -16.21 1.21
C THR A 180 5.40 -17.07 1.51
N GLY A 181 4.59 -16.66 2.50
CA GLY A 181 3.38 -17.39 2.87
C GLY A 181 2.35 -17.50 1.74
N ASP A 182 2.16 -16.44 0.95
CA ASP A 182 1.26 -16.45 -0.20
C ASP A 182 1.79 -17.37 -1.32
N LEU A 183 3.08 -17.28 -1.68
CA LEU A 183 3.67 -18.14 -2.70
C LEU A 183 3.63 -19.63 -2.33
N VAL A 184 3.89 -19.95 -1.06
CA VAL A 184 3.84 -21.33 -0.54
C VAL A 184 2.41 -21.86 -0.54
N ARG A 185 1.44 -21.10 -0.01
CA ARG A 185 0.03 -21.50 0.05
C ARG A 185 -0.55 -21.79 -1.34
N HIS A 186 -0.11 -21.01 -2.33
CA HIS A 186 -0.56 -21.14 -3.72
C HIS A 186 0.30 -22.10 -4.57
N ARG A 187 1.24 -22.84 -3.95
CA ARG A 187 2.12 -23.81 -4.62
C ARG A 187 2.92 -23.22 -5.78
N MET A 188 3.28 -21.95 -5.67
CA MET A 188 4.08 -21.24 -6.66
C MET A 188 5.58 -21.44 -6.43
N VAL A 189 5.97 -21.84 -5.23
CA VAL A 189 7.32 -22.30 -4.91
C VAL A 189 7.29 -23.52 -4.00
N CYS A 190 8.34 -24.34 -4.10
CA CYS A 190 8.59 -25.42 -3.17
C CYS A 190 8.75 -24.86 -1.74
N PRO A 191 7.95 -25.31 -0.75
CA PRO A 191 8.04 -24.83 0.62
C PRO A 191 9.45 -24.92 1.20
N ALA A 192 10.22 -25.95 0.85
CA ALA A 192 11.59 -26.15 1.35
C ALA A 192 12.57 -25.03 0.96
N THR A 193 12.31 -24.31 -0.15
CA THR A 193 13.21 -23.26 -0.66
C THR A 193 13.06 -21.93 0.09
N LEU A 194 11.84 -21.58 0.51
CA LEU A 194 11.57 -20.31 1.19
C LEU A 194 11.24 -20.46 2.67
N SER A 195 10.57 -21.56 3.07
CA SER A 195 10.12 -21.77 4.45
C SER A 195 11.30 -21.84 5.42
N ALA A 196 12.41 -22.47 5.04
CA ALA A 196 13.60 -22.57 5.89
C ALA A 196 14.12 -21.19 6.34
N GLU A 197 14.17 -20.22 5.42
CA GLU A 197 14.64 -18.86 5.67
C GLU A 197 13.69 -18.07 6.60
N VAL A 198 12.37 -18.31 6.50
CA VAL A 198 11.37 -17.63 7.32
C VAL A 198 10.99 -18.38 8.60
N GLY A 199 11.56 -19.56 8.88
CA GLY A 199 11.43 -20.29 10.14
C GLY A 199 10.69 -21.63 10.11
N GLY A 200 10.58 -22.27 8.95
CA GLY A 200 10.19 -23.67 8.79
C GLY A 200 8.71 -23.98 8.96
N CYS A 201 7.83 -22.98 9.04
CA CYS A 201 6.38 -23.20 9.06
C CYS A 201 5.90 -23.51 7.64
N LEU A 202 5.30 -24.69 7.43
CA LEU A 202 4.86 -25.14 6.10
C LEU A 202 3.43 -24.71 5.76
N ASP A 203 2.59 -24.47 6.76
CA ASP A 203 1.23 -23.97 6.62
C ASP A 203 1.17 -22.51 7.05
N PHE A 204 1.25 -21.59 6.09
CA PHE A 204 1.13 -20.16 6.32
C PHE A 204 -0.32 -19.71 6.08
N HIS A 205 -1.16 -19.70 7.10
CA HIS A 205 -2.46 -19.02 6.99
C HIS A 205 -2.24 -17.49 6.95
N LYS A 206 -3.00 -16.76 6.13
CA LYS A 206 -2.81 -15.30 5.97
C LYS A 206 -2.97 -14.52 7.29
N GLN A 207 -3.72 -15.06 8.24
CA GLN A 207 -3.94 -14.48 9.56
C GLN A 207 -2.72 -14.65 10.50
N GLU A 208 -1.81 -15.58 10.20
CA GLU A 208 -0.68 -15.93 11.05
C GLU A 208 0.59 -15.15 10.70
N THR A 209 0.60 -14.37 9.62
CA THR A 209 1.75 -13.55 9.20
C THR A 209 2.33 -12.71 10.36
N PRO A 210 1.53 -12.01 11.20
CA PRO A 210 2.07 -11.26 12.34
C PRO A 210 2.76 -12.14 13.40
N THR A 211 2.27 -13.37 13.61
CA THR A 211 2.85 -14.32 14.57
C THR A 211 4.19 -14.87 14.06
N VAL A 212 4.27 -15.18 12.77
CA VAL A 212 5.53 -15.62 12.16
C VAL A 212 6.55 -14.49 12.11
N ALA A 213 6.13 -13.27 11.74
CA ALA A 213 6.98 -12.09 11.77
C ALA A 213 7.52 -11.80 13.17
N ALA A 214 6.68 -11.90 14.22
CA ALA A 214 7.14 -11.75 15.60
C ALA A 214 8.14 -12.83 16.03
N SER A 215 7.95 -14.07 15.56
CA SER A 215 8.89 -15.16 15.83
C SER A 215 10.20 -14.99 15.07
N TRP A 216 10.16 -14.47 13.85
CA TRP A 216 11.35 -14.04 13.10
C TRP A 216 12.09 -12.93 13.85
N LEU A 217 11.39 -11.88 14.28
CA LEU A 217 11.98 -10.78 15.04
C LEU A 217 12.73 -11.27 16.29
N ARG A 218 12.11 -12.16 17.09
CA ARG A 218 12.74 -12.73 18.28
C ARG A 218 14.01 -13.52 17.97
N ARG A 219 14.04 -14.30 16.87
CA ARG A 219 15.26 -15.01 16.43
C ARG A 219 16.39 -14.07 16.03
N HIS A 220 16.05 -12.85 15.61
CA HIS A 220 17.00 -11.80 15.26
C HIS A 220 17.27 -10.79 16.41
N GLY A 221 16.94 -11.15 17.65
CA GLY A 221 17.32 -10.38 18.84
C GLY A 221 16.32 -9.29 19.26
N PHE A 222 15.09 -9.32 18.76
CA PHE A 222 14.03 -8.44 19.25
C PHE A 222 13.65 -8.79 20.70
N ASP A 223 13.81 -7.82 21.60
CA ASP A 223 13.53 -7.95 23.04
C ASP A 223 12.14 -7.44 23.44
N GLY A 224 11.32 -7.01 22.48
CA GLY A 224 10.02 -6.39 22.72
C GLY A 224 10.04 -4.87 22.79
N SER A 225 11.20 -4.20 22.80
CA SER A 225 11.30 -2.75 22.91
C SER A 225 11.41 -2.04 21.55
N TYR A 226 10.96 -0.78 21.48
CA TYR A 226 11.24 0.07 20.32
C TYR A 226 12.75 0.24 20.05
N GLY A 227 13.58 0.19 21.11
CA GLY A 227 15.04 0.29 20.99
C GLY A 227 15.65 -0.84 20.17
N SER A 228 15.27 -2.10 20.47
CA SER A 228 15.75 -3.24 19.67
C SER A 228 15.23 -3.19 18.24
N LEU A 229 13.97 -2.80 18.03
CA LEU A 229 13.42 -2.59 16.67
C LEU A 229 14.22 -1.54 15.88
N LEU A 230 14.59 -0.43 16.53
CA LEU A 230 15.39 0.63 15.90
C LEU A 230 16.77 0.14 15.49
N VAL A 231 17.43 -0.69 16.31
CA VAL A 231 18.72 -1.31 15.99
C VAL A 231 18.58 -2.27 14.81
N MET A 232 17.53 -3.10 14.80
CA MET A 232 17.26 -4.04 13.71
C MET A 232 16.98 -3.34 12.38
N SER A 233 16.36 -2.15 12.43
CA SER A 233 16.06 -1.33 11.24
C SER A 233 17.30 -0.70 10.58
N GLU A 234 18.50 -0.91 11.12
CA GLU A 234 19.72 -0.39 10.51
C GLU A 234 19.93 -1.04 9.13
N PRO A 235 20.11 -0.27 8.03
CA PRO A 235 20.09 -0.83 6.67
C PRO A 235 21.20 -1.85 6.43
N ARG A 236 22.33 -1.69 7.12
CA ARG A 236 23.48 -2.61 7.05
C ARG A 236 23.46 -3.69 8.13
N GLY A 237 22.46 -3.69 9.02
CA GLY A 237 22.32 -4.69 10.07
C GLY A 237 21.97 -6.09 9.52
N ALA A 238 22.28 -7.13 10.30
CA ALA A 238 22.04 -8.52 9.91
C ALA A 238 20.56 -8.83 9.63
N ALA A 239 19.64 -8.24 10.41
CA ALA A 239 18.20 -8.37 10.19
C ALA A 239 17.78 -7.84 8.81
N SER A 240 18.12 -6.59 8.50
CA SER A 240 17.84 -5.97 7.18
C SER A 240 18.48 -6.72 6.02
N GLN A 241 19.69 -7.28 6.20
CA GLN A 241 20.33 -8.12 5.17
C GLN A 241 19.57 -9.42 4.92
N SER A 242 19.14 -10.10 5.99
CA SER A 242 18.35 -11.33 5.90
C SER A 242 17.00 -11.09 5.21
N LEU A 243 16.30 -9.98 5.54
CA LEU A 243 15.06 -9.62 4.84
C LEU A 243 15.27 -9.38 3.35
N ARG A 244 16.36 -8.69 2.96
CA ARG A 244 16.69 -8.50 1.54
C ARG A 244 16.93 -9.82 0.82
N GLN A 245 17.63 -10.77 1.46
CA GLN A 245 17.85 -12.10 0.88
C GLN A 245 16.52 -12.83 0.65
N ILE A 246 15.62 -12.84 1.64
CA ILE A 246 14.29 -13.44 1.52
C ILE A 246 13.50 -12.77 0.38
N ARG A 247 13.48 -11.44 0.34
CA ARG A 247 12.79 -10.68 -0.73
C ARG A 247 13.35 -10.99 -2.12
N SER A 248 14.66 -11.15 -2.27
CA SER A 248 15.26 -11.55 -3.54
C SER A 248 14.82 -12.95 -3.98
N LEU A 249 14.70 -13.90 -3.04
CA LEU A 249 14.19 -15.24 -3.34
C LEU A 249 12.70 -15.22 -3.70
N VAL A 250 11.90 -14.43 -2.99
CA VAL A 250 10.47 -14.21 -3.27
C VAL A 250 10.28 -13.60 -4.66
N GLU A 251 11.08 -12.62 -5.05
CA GLU A 251 10.99 -12.01 -6.38
C GLU A 251 11.39 -13.00 -7.47
N ALA A 252 12.47 -13.77 -7.28
CA ALA A 252 12.86 -14.80 -8.24
C ALA A 252 11.76 -15.88 -8.41
N ALA A 253 11.14 -16.29 -7.30
CA ALA A 253 9.99 -17.20 -7.29
C ALA A 253 8.80 -16.63 -8.07
N ARG A 254 8.48 -15.36 -7.85
CA ARG A 254 7.40 -14.66 -8.55
C ARG A 254 7.66 -14.58 -10.06
N LEU A 255 8.86 -14.17 -10.45
CA LEU A 255 9.25 -13.99 -11.86
C LEU A 255 9.32 -15.30 -12.64
N SER A 256 9.61 -16.42 -11.97
CA SER A 256 9.59 -17.76 -12.57
C SER A 256 8.19 -18.37 -12.70
N CYS A 257 7.15 -17.70 -12.18
CA CYS A 257 5.78 -18.21 -12.24
C CYS A 257 5.03 -17.68 -13.47
N ASP A 258 4.91 -18.52 -14.50
CA ASP A 258 4.15 -18.21 -15.72
C ASP A 258 2.71 -17.72 -15.48
N ALA A 259 2.06 -18.27 -14.45
CA ALA A 259 0.69 -17.91 -14.11
C ALA A 259 0.58 -16.49 -13.54
N ILE A 260 1.63 -15.99 -12.87
CA ILE A 260 1.73 -14.60 -12.42
C ILE A 260 2.06 -13.72 -13.63
N ALA A 261 3.07 -14.08 -14.42
CA ALA A 261 3.48 -13.31 -15.60
C ALA A 261 2.33 -13.05 -16.58
N ARG A 262 1.51 -14.07 -16.88
CA ARG A 262 0.32 -13.89 -17.72
C ARG A 262 -0.73 -12.95 -17.11
N ALA A 263 -0.92 -13.03 -15.80
CA ALA A 263 -1.90 -12.17 -15.12
C ALA A 263 -1.41 -10.72 -15.01
N ASP A 264 -0.12 -10.51 -14.81
CA ASP A 264 0.52 -9.18 -14.88
C ASP A 264 0.34 -8.56 -16.27
N ALA A 265 0.58 -9.33 -17.35
CA ALA A 265 0.40 -8.83 -18.71
C ALA A 265 -1.07 -8.46 -19.00
N GLN A 266 -2.03 -9.24 -18.51
CA GLN A 266 -3.46 -8.91 -18.61
C GLN A 266 -3.80 -7.63 -17.82
N ALA A 267 -3.28 -7.49 -16.61
CA ALA A 267 -3.45 -6.30 -15.78
C ALA A 267 -2.84 -5.05 -16.42
N GLU A 268 -1.69 -5.19 -17.07
CA GLU A 268 -1.04 -4.10 -17.80
C GLU A 268 -1.89 -3.66 -18.99
N HIS A 269 -2.39 -4.62 -19.78
CA HIS A 269 -3.27 -4.33 -20.91
C HIS A 269 -4.54 -3.59 -20.49
N ALA A 270 -5.25 -4.10 -19.48
CA ALA A 270 -6.47 -3.48 -18.95
C ALA A 270 -6.20 -2.06 -18.40
N MET A 271 -5.02 -1.84 -17.81
CA MET A 271 -4.63 -0.52 -17.33
C MET A 271 -4.37 0.47 -18.47
N VAL A 272 -3.74 0.03 -19.57
CA VAL A 272 -3.55 0.88 -20.76
C VAL A 272 -4.89 1.26 -21.38
N GLU A 273 -5.82 0.30 -21.51
CA GLU A 273 -7.19 0.59 -22.00
C GLU A 273 -7.91 1.62 -21.13
N LEU A 274 -7.76 1.53 -19.80
CA LEU A 274 -8.31 2.51 -18.87
C LEU A 274 -7.67 3.89 -19.07
N CYS A 275 -6.35 3.97 -19.25
CA CYS A 275 -5.67 5.23 -19.54
C CYS A 275 -6.18 5.88 -20.82
N ASP A 276 -6.28 5.12 -21.91
CA ASP A 276 -6.77 5.60 -23.21
C ASP A 276 -8.21 6.07 -23.13
N HIS A 277 -9.07 5.32 -22.42
CA HIS A 277 -10.45 5.70 -22.19
C HIS A 277 -10.56 7.02 -21.42
N VAL A 278 -9.87 7.15 -20.28
CA VAL A 278 -9.90 8.37 -19.46
C VAL A 278 -9.36 9.58 -20.23
N ALA A 279 -8.29 9.41 -21.02
CA ALA A 279 -7.75 10.46 -21.87
C ALA A 279 -8.71 10.86 -22.99
N GLY A 280 -9.37 9.90 -23.65
CA GLY A 280 -10.35 10.13 -24.70
C GLY A 280 -11.57 10.92 -24.23
N GLU A 281 -12.07 10.63 -23.02
CA GLU A 281 -13.18 11.35 -22.39
C GLU A 281 -12.76 12.75 -21.86
N ASN A 282 -11.45 13.01 -21.73
CA ASN A 282 -10.93 14.24 -21.11
C ASN A 282 -9.79 14.91 -21.93
N PRO A 283 -10.01 15.26 -23.22
CA PRO A 283 -8.95 15.68 -24.14
C PRO A 283 -8.25 17.00 -23.80
N GLY A 284 -8.75 17.76 -22.82
CA GLY A 284 -8.15 19.01 -22.35
C GLY A 284 -7.43 18.91 -21.00
N ARG A 285 -7.32 17.71 -20.41
CA ARG A 285 -6.66 17.51 -19.11
C ARG A 285 -5.18 17.17 -19.29
N ASP A 286 -4.36 17.64 -18.35
CA ASP A 286 -2.94 17.32 -18.35
C ASP A 286 -2.66 15.87 -17.89
N LEU A 287 -1.48 15.37 -18.24
CA LEU A 287 -1.04 14.00 -17.93
C LEU A 287 -1.06 13.71 -16.42
N THR A 288 -0.73 14.68 -15.57
CA THR A 288 -0.74 14.49 -14.11
C THR A 288 -2.15 14.24 -13.59
N TRP A 289 -3.13 14.98 -14.11
CA TRP A 289 -4.54 14.80 -13.76
C TRP A 289 -5.05 13.42 -14.20
N LEU A 290 -4.71 13.00 -15.43
CA LEU A 290 -5.12 11.69 -15.96
C LEU A 290 -4.58 10.55 -15.10
N ILE A 291 -3.30 10.63 -14.71
CA ILE A 291 -2.66 9.67 -13.81
C ILE A 291 -3.37 9.64 -12.45
N ASP A 292 -3.72 10.79 -11.88
CA ASP A 292 -4.41 10.85 -10.59
C ASP A 292 -5.79 10.18 -10.63
N VAL A 293 -6.51 10.32 -11.74
CA VAL A 293 -7.81 9.67 -11.95
C VAL A 293 -7.65 8.17 -12.09
N VAL A 294 -6.78 7.72 -12.99
CA VAL A 294 -6.54 6.30 -13.28
C VAL A 294 -6.00 5.57 -12.04
N ALA A 295 -5.01 6.13 -11.36
CA ALA A 295 -4.39 5.53 -10.19
C ALA A 295 -5.37 5.33 -9.02
N THR A 296 -6.48 6.08 -8.99
CA THR A 296 -7.51 6.01 -7.94
C THR A 296 -8.81 5.34 -8.39
N THR A 297 -8.82 4.71 -9.58
CA THR A 297 -9.92 3.87 -10.06
C THR A 297 -10.06 2.58 -9.24
N ASP A 298 -11.30 2.25 -8.87
CA ASP A 298 -11.62 1.07 -8.06
C ASP A 298 -11.89 -0.16 -8.95
N LEU A 299 -11.63 -1.35 -8.41
CA LEU A 299 -11.65 -2.64 -9.11
C LEU A 299 -13.04 -3.12 -9.52
N GLU A 300 -14.11 -2.69 -8.82
CA GLU A 300 -15.51 -3.11 -9.07
C GLU A 300 -16.10 -2.65 -10.43
N TYR A 301 -15.29 -2.05 -11.31
CA TYR A 301 -15.73 -1.54 -12.60
C TYR A 301 -14.87 -2.04 -13.78
N VAL A 302 -14.04 -3.07 -13.57
CA VAL A 302 -13.24 -3.74 -14.63
C VAL A 302 -13.65 -5.22 -14.83
N GLU A 303 -14.53 -5.76 -13.97
CA GLU A 303 -15.18 -7.09 -14.14
C GLU A 303 -16.59 -6.95 -14.73
#